data_AF-A0A1M6JU75-F1
#
_entry.id   AF-A0A1M6JU75-F1
#
_cell.length_a   1.000
_cell.length_b   1.000
_cell.length_c   1.000
_cell.angle_alpha   90.00
_cell.angle_beta   90.00
_cell.angle_gamma   90.00
#
_symmetry.space_group_name_H-M   'P 1'
#
loop_
_entity.id
_entity.type
_entity.pdbx_description
1 polymer ?
#
loop_
_entity_poly.entity_id
_entity_poly.type
_entity_poly.pdbx_seq_one_letter_code
_entity_poly.pdbx_strand_id
1 'polypeptide(L)' 'MIEKAWSTPDESERKKICDEIWEMLHQEAPCIPLYDIVKVVAYRDNVSGFKPAPTMFDMELQYIEVK' A
#
# COMPACT_ATOMS: atom_id res chain seq x y z
N MET A 1 16.10 5.40 12.97
CA MET A 1 14.65 5.49 13.25
C MET A 1 13.86 4.44 12.48
N ILE A 2 14.11 4.25 11.18
CA ILE A 2 13.45 3.20 10.38
C ILE A 2 13.61 1.81 10.99
N GLU A 3 14.84 1.40 11.33
CA GLU A 3 15.09 0.10 12.00
C GLU A 3 14.33 -0.04 13.31
N LYS A 4 14.29 1.03 14.12
CA LYS A 4 13.56 1.06 15.39
C LYS A 4 12.07 0.80 15.15
N ALA A 5 11.45 1.49 14.20
CA ALA A 5 10.04 1.29 13.85
C ALA A 5 9.75 -0.19 13.49
N TRP A 6 10.62 -0.83 12.71
CA TRP A 6 10.44 -2.22 12.28
C TRP A 6 10.78 -3.26 13.35
N SER A 7 11.49 -2.87 14.41
CA SER A 7 11.75 -3.72 15.59
C SER A 7 10.78 -3.50 16.75
N THR A 8 9.98 -2.43 16.76
CA THR A 8 9.05 -2.11 17.86
C THR A 8 7.79 -2.99 17.78
N PRO A 9 7.52 -3.84 18.79
CA PRO A 9 6.39 -4.75 18.75
C PRO A 9 5.05 -4.04 19.01
N ASP A 10 5.04 -3.07 19.93
CA ASP A 10 3.85 -2.28 20.25
C ASP A 10 3.43 -1.43 19.05
N GLU A 11 2.19 -1.61 18.60
CA GLU A 11 1.70 -0.95 17.39
C GLU A 11 1.56 0.56 17.58
N SER A 12 1.16 1.01 18.77
CA SER A 12 0.99 2.43 19.06
C SER A 12 2.33 3.15 19.08
N GLU A 13 3.35 2.54 19.69
CA GLU A 13 4.71 3.05 19.69
C GLU A 13 5.33 3.02 18.29
N ARG A 14 5.14 1.93 17.54
CA ARG A 14 5.60 1.85 16.14
C ARG A 14 4.96 2.96 15.29
N LYS A 15 3.66 3.20 15.46
CA LYS A 15 2.95 4.28 14.76
C LYS A 15 3.57 5.64 15.07
N LYS A 16 3.84 5.96 16.34
CA LYS A 16 4.48 7.23 16.73
C LYS A 16 5.83 7.42 16.05
N ILE A 17 6.66 6.38 16.01
CA ILE A 17 7.98 6.45 15.34
C ILE A 17 7.82 6.65 13.83
N CYS A 18 6.85 5.99 13.19
CA CYS A 18 6.55 6.20 11.77
C CYS A 18 6.07 7.62 11.49
N ASP A 19 5.20 8.18 12.34
CA ASP A 19 4.70 9.55 12.22
C ASP A 19 5.86 10.55 12.32
N GLU A 20 6.81 10.35 13.26
CA GLU A 20 8.03 11.18 13.37
C GLU A 20 8.93 11.07 12.13
N ILE A 21 9.07 9.88 11.53
CA ILE A 21 9.82 9.70 10.29
C ILE A 21 9.17 10.48 9.15
N TRP A 22 7.85 10.40 9.02
CA TRP A 22 7.10 11.13 8.00
C TRP A 22 7.24 12.64 8.15
N GLU A 23 7.20 13.17 9.37
CA GLU A 23 7.40 14.60 9.63
C GLU A 23 8.78 15.06 9.16
N MET A 24 9.85 14.32 9.48
CA MET A 24 11.20 14.66 8.99
C MET A 24 11.29 14.63 7.46
N LEU A 25 10.70 13.61 6.82
CA LEU A 25 10.66 13.54 5.36
C LEU A 25 9.88 14.72 4.77
N HIS A 26 8.79 15.15 5.40
CA HIS A 26 8.04 16.31 4.94
C HIS A 26 8.87 17.59 5.01
N GLN A 27 9.59 17.82 6.11
CA GLN A 27 10.40 19.02 6.30
C GLN A 27 11.61 19.10 5.35
N GLU A 28 12.28 17.98 5.09
CA GLU A 28 13.42 17.93 4.16
C GLU A 28 13.00 17.95 2.69
N ALA A 29 11.71 17.71 2.40
CA ALA A 29 11.14 17.63 1.06
C ALA A 29 11.98 16.84 0.02
N PRO A 30 12.53 15.65 0.34
CA PRO A 30 13.33 14.88 -0.60
C PRO A 30 12.49 14.32 -1.76
N CYS A 31 11.18 14.24 -1.57
CA CYS A 31 10.19 13.91 -2.58
C CYS A 31 8.92 14.74 -2.35
N ILE A 32 8.23 15.10 -3.44
CA ILE A 32 6.94 15.79 -3.39
C ILE A 32 5.87 14.79 -3.78
N PRO A 33 5.00 14.36 -2.86
CA PRO A 33 3.86 13.49 -3.18
C PRO A 33 2.91 14.21 -4.15
N LEU A 34 2.53 13.54 -5.25
CA LEU A 34 1.63 14.12 -6.25
C LEU A 34 0.23 13.52 -6.19
N TYR A 35 0.15 12.19 -6.05
CA TYR A 35 -1.10 11.45 -6.00
C TYR A 35 -0.86 10.04 -5.45
N ASP A 36 -1.92 9.44 -4.92
CA ASP A 36 -1.93 8.02 -4.57
C ASP A 36 -2.26 7.16 -5.79
N ILE A 37 -1.45 6.14 -6.04
CA ILE A 37 -1.62 5.25 -7.19
C ILE A 37 -2.86 4.38 -6.98
N VAL A 38 -3.78 4.40 -7.94
CA VAL A 38 -4.92 3.48 -7.99
C VAL A 38 -4.66 2.40 -9.03
N LYS A 39 -4.79 1.13 -8.62
CA LYS A 39 -4.70 -0.01 -9.54
C LYS A 39 -6.01 -0.17 -10.30
N VAL A 40 -6.04 0.34 -11.53
CA VAL A 40 -7.18 0.18 -12.44
C VAL A 40 -7.06 -1.13 -13.20
N VAL A 41 -8.13 -1.91 -13.24
CA VAL A 41 -8.18 -3.21 -13.94
C VAL A 41 -9.38 -3.23 -14.87
N ALA A 42 -9.17 -3.66 -16.11
CA ALA A 42 -10.21 -3.89 -17.09
C ALA A 42 -10.25 -5.38 -17.45
N TYR A 43 -11.46 -5.91 -17.60
CA TYR A 43 -11.71 -7.29 -18.00
C TYR A 43 -12.93 -7.35 -18.92
N ARG A 44 -13.09 -8.47 -19.64
CA ARG A 44 -14.23 -8.69 -20.53
C ARG A 44 -15.53 -8.74 -19.72
N ASP A 45 -16.65 -8.41 -20.37
CA ASP A 45 -17.99 -8.45 -19.76
C ASP A 45 -18.39 -9.83 -19.22
N ASN A 46 -17.86 -10.90 -19.80
CA ASN A 46 -18.09 -12.27 -19.36
C ASN A 46 -17.14 -12.74 -18.24
N VAL A 47 -16.28 -11.88 -17.71
CA VAL A 47 -15.37 -12.18 -16.60
C VAL A 47 -15.93 -11.63 -15.29
N SER A 48 -16.00 -12.47 -14.26
CA SER A 48 -16.42 -12.08 -12.91
C SER A 48 -15.48 -12.59 -11.82
N GLY A 49 -15.66 -12.10 -10.59
CA GLY A 49 -14.95 -12.59 -9.41
C GLY A 49 -13.55 -12.01 -9.17
N PHE A 50 -13.15 -10.98 -9.93
CA PHE A 50 -11.89 -10.28 -9.68
C PHE A 50 -11.90 -9.58 -8.30
N LYS A 51 -10.79 -9.74 -7.56
CA LYS A 51 -10.53 -9.02 -6.32
C LYS A 51 -9.13 -8.38 -6.40
N PRO A 52 -8.97 -7.11 -5.96
CA PRO A 52 -7.64 -6.54 -5.81
C PRO A 52 -6.81 -7.35 -4.81
N ALA A 53 -5.56 -7.66 -5.18
CA ALA A 53 -4.61 -8.28 -4.26
C ALA A 53 -4.14 -7.27 -3.18
N PRO A 54 -3.49 -7.73 -2.09
CA PRO A 54 -3.00 -6.84 -1.03
C PRO A 54 -1.97 -5.80 -1.49
N THR A 55 -1.27 -6.04 -2.61
CA THR A 55 -0.27 -5.13 -3.17
C THR A 55 -0.64 -4.69 -4.59
N MET A 56 -0.09 -3.55 -5.02
CA MET A 56 -0.28 -3.07 -6.39
C MET A 56 0.35 -3.99 -7.45
N PHE A 57 1.31 -4.83 -7.07
CA PHE A 57 2.07 -5.68 -7.98
C PHE A 57 1.44 -7.06 -8.19
N ASP A 58 0.68 -7.54 -7.20
CA ASP A 58 0.09 -8.87 -7.24
C ASP A 58 -1.30 -8.88 -7.91
N MET A 59 -1.65 -10.00 -8.53
CA MET A 59 -3.01 -10.25 -9.03
C MET A 59 -3.59 -11.47 -8.34
N GLU A 60 -4.74 -11.31 -7.70
CA GLU A 60 -5.46 -12.42 -7.10
C GLU A 60 -6.44 -13.01 -8.12
N LEU A 61 -6.08 -14.16 -8.68
CA LEU A 61 -6.83 -14.82 -9.76
C LEU A 61 -7.68 -16.01 -9.29
N GLN A 62 -7.63 -16.33 -7.99
CA GLN A 62 -8.21 -17.54 -7.41
C GLN A 62 -9.74 -17.61 -7.58
N TYR A 63 -10.39 -16.46 -7.65
CA TYR A 63 -11.85 -16.32 -7.70
C TYR A 63 -12.37 -15.93 -9.09
N ILE A 64 -11.50 -15.94 -10.11
CA ILE A 64 -11.87 -15.53 -11.47
C ILE A 64 -12.72 -16.60 -12.13
N GLU A 65 -13.84 -16.16 -12.70
CA GLU A 65 -14.76 -16.99 -13.46
C GLU A 65 -14.96 -16.38 -14.86
N VAL A 66 -15.07 -17.25 -15.87
CA VAL A 66 -15.39 -16.89 -17.25
C VAL A 66 -16.70 -17.59 -17.60
N LYS A 67 -17.72 -16.81 -17.98
CA LYS A 67 -19.03 -17.31 -18.41
C LYS A 67 -19.10 -17.50 -19.92
#